data_AF-A0A6I7NIJ4-F1
#
_entry.id   AF-A0A6I7NIJ4-F1
#
_cell.length_a   1.000
_cell.length_b   1.000
_cell.length_c   1.000
_cell.angle_alpha   90.00
_cell.angle_beta   90.00
_cell.angle_gamma   90.00
#
_symmetry.space_group_name_H-M   'P 1'
#
loop_
_entity.id
_entity.type
_entity.pdbx_description
1 polymer ?
#
loop_
_entity_poly.entity_id
_entity_poly.type
_entity_poly.pdbx_seq_one_letter_code
_entity_poly.pdbx_strand_id
1 'polypeptide(L)'
;MKRKITGAGLFLVLFFSFQVIGILAGKFTESKYFCWAPYDEISLYEIRVVIMDNDLNSDEIRRRYRKNQKGRENRSIHNLISIVRQYETTYGAQDEANVEISYITNGHRKETWIWPKDEIIPEH
;
A
#
# COMPACT_ATOMS: atom_id res chain seq x y z
N MET A 1 13.24 -39.45 31.93
CA MET A 1 12.33 -38.64 32.76
C MET A 1 11.42 -37.82 31.84
N LYS A 2 10.18 -38.26 31.58
CA LYS A 2 9.25 -37.54 30.67
C LYS A 2 8.56 -36.41 31.45
N ARG A 3 9.03 -35.16 31.30
CA ARG A 3 8.35 -33.98 31.87
C ARG A 3 6.99 -33.86 31.15
N LYS A 4 5.89 -34.08 31.89
CA LYS A 4 4.55 -33.79 31.40
C LYS A 4 4.40 -32.27 31.35
N ILE A 5 4.09 -31.75 30.17
CA ILE A 5 3.74 -30.34 30.00
C ILE A 5 2.39 -30.15 30.70
N THR A 6 2.34 -29.29 31.73
CA THR A 6 1.10 -28.90 32.41
C THR A 6 0.19 -28.12 31.45
N GLY A 7 -1.12 -28.05 31.71
CA GLY A 7 -2.07 -27.33 30.84
C GLY A 7 -1.64 -25.88 30.53
N ALA A 8 -1.04 -25.19 31.50
CA ALA A 8 -0.47 -23.86 31.31
C ALA A 8 0.74 -23.84 30.36
N GLY A 9 1.59 -24.86 30.39
CA GLY A 9 2.70 -25.00 29.46
C GLY A 9 2.24 -25.26 28.02
N LEU A 10 1.18 -26.06 27.85
CA LEU A 10 0.59 -26.31 26.54
C LEU A 10 -0.04 -25.03 25.97
N PHE A 11 -0.72 -24.24 26.81
CA PHE A 11 -1.27 -22.94 26.42
C PHE A 11 -0.18 -21.98 25.95
N LEU A 12 0.92 -21.85 26.68
CA LEU A 12 2.04 -20.98 26.28
C LEU A 12 2.64 -21.42 24.94
N VAL A 13 2.86 -22.73 24.75
CA VAL A 13 3.39 -23.26 23.48
C VAL A 13 2.43 -22.95 22.33
N LEU A 14 1.13 -23.13 22.51
CA LEU A 14 0.12 -22.82 21.50
C LEU A 14 0.05 -21.32 21.20
N PHE A 15 0.09 -20.47 22.23
CA PHE A 15 0.05 -19.02 22.09
C PHE A 15 1.25 -18.50 21.28
N PHE A 16 2.47 -18.92 21.63
CA PHE A 16 3.66 -18.53 20.88
C PHE A 16 3.72 -19.15 19.48
N SER A 17 3.25 -20.39 19.31
CA SER A 17 3.16 -21.01 17.98
C SER A 17 2.21 -20.23 17.08
N PHE A 18 1.07 -19.80 17.61
CA PHE A 18 0.10 -18.96 16.88
C PHE A 18 0.71 -17.62 16.48
N GLN A 19 1.49 -16.98 17.36
CA GLN A 19 2.21 -15.75 17.02
C GLN A 19 3.23 -15.97 15.90
N VAL A 20 4.03 -17.04 15.95
CA VAL A 20 5.02 -17.36 14.91
C VAL A 20 4.33 -17.61 13.57
N ILE A 21 3.21 -18.34 13.56
CA ILE A 21 2.40 -18.55 12.35
C ILE A 21 1.87 -17.22 11.82
N GLY A 22 1.37 -16.32 12.68
CA GLY A 22 0.91 -14.99 12.30
C GLY A 22 2.01 -14.14 11.65
N ILE A 23 3.23 -14.19 12.20
CA ILE A 23 4.40 -13.50 11.63
C ILE A 23 4.77 -14.08 10.25
N LEU A 24 4.77 -15.41 10.11
CA LEU A 24 5.08 -16.09 8.85
C LEU A 24 4.03 -15.82 7.77
N ALA A 25 2.75 -15.91 8.12
CA ALA A 25 1.64 -15.59 7.22
C ALA A 25 1.67 -14.12 6.79
N GLY A 26 2.03 -13.21 7.70
CA GLY A 26 2.18 -11.79 7.41
C GLY A 26 3.24 -11.46 6.35
N LYS A 27 4.21 -12.36 6.08
CA LYS A 27 5.16 -12.17 4.97
C LYS A 27 4.53 -12.32 3.59
N PHE A 28 3.37 -12.98 3.48
CA PHE A 28 2.69 -13.25 2.21
C PHE A 28 1.50 -12.33 1.96
N THR A 29 1.18 -11.44 2.89
CA THR A 29 0.09 -10.46 2.75
C THR A 29 0.66 -9.08 2.53
N GLU A 30 0.11 -8.32 1.58
CA GLU A 30 0.49 -6.92 1.33
C GLU A 30 0.33 -6.02 2.58
N SER A 31 -0.56 -6.42 3.50
CA SER A 31 -0.79 -5.75 4.78
C SER A 31 0.08 -6.33 5.91
N LYS A 32 1.24 -5.70 6.19
CA LYS A 32 2.25 -6.16 7.17
C LYS A 32 1.89 -5.79 8.62
N TYR A 33 0.75 -6.23 9.14
CA TYR A 33 0.33 -5.93 10.53
C TYR A 33 1.09 -6.74 11.61
N PHE A 34 1.63 -7.91 11.26
CA PHE A 34 2.28 -8.83 12.21
C PHE A 34 3.78 -9.03 11.96
N CYS A 35 4.46 -8.12 11.26
CA CYS A 35 5.91 -8.21 11.01
C CYS A 35 6.71 -7.41 12.05
N TRP A 36 7.88 -7.94 12.45
CA TRP A 36 8.76 -7.31 13.44
C TRP A 36 9.39 -5.99 12.96
N ALA A 37 9.50 -5.79 11.64
CA ALA A 37 9.89 -4.52 11.04
C ALA A 37 8.74 -4.01 10.15
N PRO A 38 7.92 -3.05 10.63
CA PRO A 38 6.91 -2.42 9.79
C PRO A 38 7.60 -1.59 8.70
N TYR A 39 7.39 -1.97 7.44
CA TYR A 39 7.69 -1.24 6.20
C TYR A 39 8.98 -0.39 6.25
N ASP A 40 10.15 -1.00 6.03
CA ASP A 40 11.37 -0.27 5.65
C ASP A 40 11.38 -0.01 4.13
N GLU A 41 10.34 0.67 3.66
CA GLU A 41 10.22 1.05 2.26
C GLU A 41 9.89 2.53 2.13
N ILE A 42 10.61 3.20 1.23
CA ILE A 42 10.36 4.57 0.85
C ILE A 42 10.10 4.58 -0.64
N SER A 43 8.92 5.06 -1.02
CA SER A 43 8.53 5.21 -2.42
C SER A 43 8.54 6.68 -2.81
N LEU A 44 9.33 7.02 -3.82
CA LEU A 44 9.21 8.31 -4.52
C LEU A 44 8.08 8.18 -5.53
N TYR A 45 7.14 9.13 -5.54
CA TYR A 45 5.98 9.05 -6.41
C TYR A 45 5.69 10.37 -7.13
N GLU A 46 4.97 10.25 -8.24
CA GLU A 46 4.37 11.32 -9.01
C GLU A 46 2.94 10.91 -9.42
N ILE A 47 1.98 11.78 -9.16
CA ILE A 47 0.57 11.62 -9.50
C ILE A 47 0.27 12.49 -10.71
N ARG A 48 -0.37 11.92 -11.72
CA ARG A 48 -0.98 12.63 -12.84
C ARG A 48 -2.45 12.29 -12.90
N VAL A 49 -3.30 13.29 -13.09
CA VAL A 49 -4.76 13.10 -13.19
C VAL A 49 -5.26 13.89 -14.38
N VAL A 50 -5.99 13.22 -15.27
CA VAL A 50 -6.67 13.83 -16.40
C VAL A 50 -8.17 13.62 -16.24
N ILE A 51 -8.94 14.71 -16.25
CA ILE A 51 -10.41 14.69 -16.23
C ILE A 51 -10.90 15.37 -17.49
N MET A 52 -11.65 14.64 -18.35
CA MET A 52 -12.18 15.18 -19.61
C MET A 52 -11.13 15.99 -20.41
N ASP A 53 -9.96 15.38 -20.63
CA ASP A 53 -8.78 15.97 -21.31
C ASP A 53 -8.10 17.16 -20.63
N ASN A 54 -8.48 17.50 -19.39
CA ASN A 54 -7.79 18.51 -18.59
C ASN A 54 -6.86 17.85 -17.55
N ASP A 55 -5.55 18.06 -17.71
CA ASP A 55 -4.55 17.72 -16.70
C ASP A 55 -4.74 18.59 -15.45
N LEU A 56 -4.97 17.97 -14.30
CA LEU A 56 -5.09 18.67 -13.04
C LEU A 56 -3.74 19.23 -12.58
N ASN A 57 -3.75 20.45 -12.07
CA ASN A 57 -2.55 21.05 -11.49
C ASN A 57 -2.25 20.51 -10.07
N SER A 58 -1.07 20.84 -9.56
CA SER A 58 -0.62 20.35 -8.25
C SER A 58 -1.53 20.73 -7.08
N ASP A 59 -2.18 21.89 -7.11
CA ASP A 59 -3.10 22.33 -6.05
C ASP A 59 -4.46 21.62 -6.15
N GLU A 60 -4.93 21.32 -7.36
CA GLU A 60 -6.13 20.52 -7.61
C GLU A 60 -5.95 19.09 -7.12
N ILE A 61 -4.83 18.45 -7.47
CA ILE A 61 -4.47 17.12 -6.98
C ILE A 61 -4.38 17.12 -5.45
N ARG A 62 -3.75 18.15 -4.85
CA ARG A 62 -3.66 18.29 -3.40
C ARG A 62 -5.03 18.45 -2.75
N ARG A 63 -5.95 19.22 -3.33
CA ARG A 63 -7.32 19.36 -2.81
C ARG A 63 -8.11 18.06 -2.91
N ARG A 64 -7.96 17.34 -4.02
CA ARG A 64 -8.68 16.08 -4.30
C ARG A 64 -8.24 14.95 -3.37
N TYR A 65 -6.94 14.65 -3.32
CA TYR A 65 -6.42 13.49 -2.58
C TYR A 65 -5.78 13.81 -1.24
N ARG A 66 -5.65 15.09 -0.88
CA ARG A 66 -4.87 15.55 0.30
C ARG A 66 -3.41 15.07 0.27
N LYS A 67 -2.88 14.85 -0.94
CA LYS A 67 -1.52 14.41 -1.23
C LYS A 67 -0.90 15.33 -2.26
N ASN A 68 0.38 15.63 -2.12
CA ASN A 68 1.08 16.45 -3.10
C ASN A 68 1.22 15.68 -4.43
N GLN A 69 1.30 16.40 -5.54
CA GLN A 69 1.50 15.78 -6.86
C GLN A 69 2.77 14.92 -6.91
N LYS A 70 3.86 15.40 -6.30
CA LYS A 70 5.13 14.66 -6.18
C LYS A 70 5.53 14.61 -4.72
N GLY A 71 6.14 13.50 -4.31
CA GLY A 71 6.62 13.37 -2.94
C GLY A 71 7.24 12.03 -2.61
N ARG A 72 7.40 11.83 -1.30
CA ARG A 72 7.85 10.57 -0.70
C ARG A 72 6.70 9.99 0.11
N GLU A 73 6.41 8.72 -0.09
CA GLU A 73 5.58 7.94 0.82
C GLU A 73 6.53 7.11 1.69
N ASN A 74 6.51 7.39 2.99
CA ASN A 74 7.32 6.68 3.99
C ASN A 74 6.59 5.42 4.49
N ARG A 75 5.37 5.19 4.01
CA ARG A 75 4.62 3.95 4.11
C ARG A 75 4.74 3.20 2.79
N SER A 76 4.03 2.09 2.69
CA SER A 76 3.86 1.42 1.41
C SER A 76 3.18 2.30 0.36
N ILE A 77 3.62 2.20 -0.90
CA ILE A 77 2.95 2.86 -2.03
C ILE A 77 1.47 2.48 -2.13
N HIS A 78 1.11 1.26 -1.70
CA HIS A 78 -0.27 0.80 -1.64
C HIS A 78 -1.16 1.67 -0.74
N ASN A 79 -0.59 2.36 0.25
CA ASN A 79 -1.33 3.35 1.06
C ASN A 79 -1.73 4.58 0.23
N LEU A 80 -0.86 5.05 -0.68
CA LEU A 80 -1.21 6.15 -1.58
C LEU A 80 -2.27 5.68 -2.61
N ILE A 81 -2.04 4.52 -3.22
CA ILE A 81 -2.96 3.93 -4.20
C ILE A 81 -4.34 3.72 -3.60
N SER A 82 -4.43 3.21 -2.37
CA SER A 82 -5.72 2.98 -1.72
C SER A 82 -6.49 4.27 -1.42
N ILE A 83 -5.81 5.35 -1.03
CA ILE A 83 -6.43 6.67 -0.84
C ILE A 83 -7.03 7.17 -2.16
N VAL A 84 -6.25 7.11 -3.25
CA VAL A 84 -6.68 7.57 -4.58
C VAL A 84 -7.82 6.70 -5.10
N ARG A 85 -7.66 5.37 -5.06
CA ARG A 85 -8.68 4.39 -5.45
C ARG A 85 -9.98 4.62 -4.69
N GLN A 86 -9.91 4.81 -3.37
CA GLN A 86 -11.10 5.05 -2.56
C GLN A 86 -11.78 6.36 -2.96
N TYR A 87 -11.03 7.44 -3.18
CA TYR A 87 -11.60 8.71 -3.63
C TYR A 87 -12.31 8.55 -4.98
N GLU A 88 -11.64 7.95 -5.98
CA GLU A 88 -12.21 7.79 -7.32
C GLU A 88 -13.40 6.81 -7.35
N THR A 89 -13.44 5.83 -6.44
CA THR A 89 -14.60 4.94 -6.29
C THR A 89 -15.79 5.62 -5.61
N THR A 90 -15.55 6.66 -4.79
CA THR A 90 -16.60 7.29 -3.96
C THR A 90 -16.99 8.67 -4.47
N TYR A 91 -16.12 9.66 -4.27
CA TYR A 91 -16.38 11.06 -4.62
C TYR A 91 -16.11 11.35 -6.11
N GLY A 92 -15.12 10.68 -6.70
CA GLY A 92 -14.71 10.88 -8.10
C GLY A 92 -15.40 9.99 -9.12
N ALA A 93 -16.38 9.18 -8.72
CA ALA A 93 -16.95 8.12 -9.56
C ALA A 93 -17.62 8.63 -10.84
N GLN A 94 -18.05 9.90 -10.86
CA GLN A 94 -18.70 10.54 -12.01
C GLN A 94 -17.76 11.46 -12.80
N ASP A 95 -16.54 11.67 -12.33
CA ASP A 95 -15.59 12.61 -12.95
C ASP A 95 -14.85 11.98 -14.14
N GLU A 96 -15.02 10.68 -14.39
CA GLU A 96 -14.33 9.93 -15.46
C GLU A 96 -12.81 10.19 -15.47
N ALA A 97 -12.21 10.26 -14.27
CA ALA A 97 -10.82 10.59 -14.11
C ALA A 97 -9.92 9.43 -14.57
N ASN A 98 -8.90 9.77 -15.36
CA ASN A 98 -7.77 8.89 -15.64
C ASN A 98 -6.61 9.28 -14.71
N VAL A 99 -6.19 8.35 -13.86
CA VAL A 99 -5.11 8.60 -12.88
C VAL A 99 -3.93 7.71 -13.18
N GLU A 100 -2.74 8.30 -13.17
CA GLU A 100 -1.47 7.59 -13.25
C GLU A 100 -0.64 7.93 -12.01
N ILE A 101 -0.19 6.92 -11.29
CA ILE A 101 0.74 7.07 -10.17
C ILE A 101 2.01 6.33 -10.54
N SER A 102 3.03 7.09 -10.94
CA SER A 102 4.36 6.55 -11.18
C SER A 102 5.17 6.59 -9.90
N TYR A 103 5.89 5.51 -9.57
CA TYR A 103 6.68 5.43 -8.36
C TYR A 103 7.92 4.54 -8.48
N ILE A 104 8.88 4.79 -7.60
CA ILE A 104 10.09 3.99 -7.41
C ILE A 104 10.22 3.68 -5.93
N THR A 105 10.23 2.39 -5.57
CA THR A 105 10.38 1.93 -4.19
C THR A 105 11.83 1.51 -3.95
N ASN A 106 12.49 2.06 -2.92
CA ASN A 106 13.85 1.70 -2.51
C ASN A 106 14.91 1.69 -3.65
N GLY A 107 14.73 2.51 -4.68
CA GLY A 107 15.65 2.58 -5.83
C GLY A 107 15.51 1.41 -6.82
N HIS A 108 14.44 0.62 -6.72
CA HIS A 108 14.09 -0.42 -7.69
C HIS A 108 13.51 0.17 -8.98
N ARG A 109 12.98 -0.70 -9.85
CA ARG A 109 12.37 -0.31 -11.12
C ARG A 109 11.19 0.63 -10.91
N LYS A 110 11.01 1.56 -11.84
CA LYS A 110 9.85 2.45 -11.86
C LYS A 110 8.61 1.66 -12.28
N GLU A 111 7.54 1.82 -11.53
CA GLU A 111 6.25 1.18 -11.77
C GLU A 111 5.20 2.29 -11.88
N THR A 112 4.16 2.06 -12.67
CA THR A 112 3.04 2.99 -12.81
C THR A 112 1.74 2.26 -12.54
N TRP A 113 1.02 2.69 -11.51
CA TRP A 113 -0.35 2.27 -11.29
C TRP A 113 -1.33 3.15 -12.07
N ILE A 114 -2.34 2.54 -12.68
CA ILE A 114 -3.33 3.24 -13.50
C ILE A 114 -4.76 3.00 -13.02
N TRP A 115 -5.58 4.05 -13.07
CA TRP A 115 -7.02 4.03 -12.85
C TRP A 115 -7.75 4.49 -14.12
N PRO A 116 -8.88 3.87 -14.52
CA PRO A 116 -9.71 2.92 -13.77
C PRO A 116 -9.36 1.44 -13.91
N LYS A 117 -8.34 1.08 -14.71
CA LYS A 117 -7.98 -0.34 -14.90
C LYS A 117 -7.51 -1.05 -13.63
N ASP A 118 -7.02 -0.28 -12.65
CA ASP A 118 -6.49 -0.77 -11.38
C ASP A 118 -5.30 -1.74 -11.55
N GLU A 119 -4.46 -1.47 -12.54
CA GLU A 119 -3.31 -2.30 -12.92
C GLU A 119 -1.99 -1.60 -12.60
N ILE A 120 -0.95 -2.39 -12.30
CA ILE A 120 0.42 -1.91 -12.13
C ILE A 120 1.23 -2.32 -13.36
N ILE A 121 1.77 -1.32 -14.07
CA ILE A 121 2.57 -1.48 -15.27
C ILE A 121 4.04 -1.22 -14.90
N PRO A 122 4.94 -2.22 -15.02
CA PRO A 122 6.37 -2.00 -14.86
C PRO A 122 6.92 -1.21 -16.06
N GLU A 123 7.69 -0.15 -15.80
CA GLU A 123 8.37 0.63 -16.83
C GLU A 123 9.67 -0.10 -17.24
N HIS A 124 9.85 -0.37 -18.53
CA HIS A 124 10.94 -1.20 -19.07
C HIS A 124 12.32 -0.53 -19.02
#